data_AF-A0A9D1QZ48-F1
#
_entry.id   AF-A0A9D1QZ48-F1
#
_cell.length_a   1.000
_cell.length_b   1.000
_cell.length_c   1.000
_cell.angle_alpha   90.00
_cell.angle_beta   90.00
_cell.angle_gamma   90.00
#
_symmetry.space_group_name_H-M   'P 1'
#
loop_
_entity.id
_entity.type
_entity.pdbx_description
1 polymer ?
#
loop_
_entity_poly.entity_id
_entity_poly.type
_entity_poly.pdbx_seq_one_letter_code
_entity_poly.pdbx_strand_id
1 'polypeptide(L)'
;MKGIKVVLLAVFVACAAVFPLGAQEAPRALPVPETVSPELAHLIAAGPFAQWNTHPTTAAEWKAWAASLAEAASRELPALRERLGVDMEQGDIGGVPVFIFTPKDLPEANRDRILLNLHGGGYVLGQGESGTAEAIMMAGIGKFRVVYADYRLAPDFPYPAAIDDAVSVYRGLLETTPAERIGVFGTSTGGAMTLILTLRARAEGLPLPAAIAPGTPWTDLTKTGDSYFVNEGVDNVLISYDGWLSEAARVYAGGHDLKDPMLSPVYGDVSNFPPTLLTSGTRDLFLSNTVRMHLKLRQAGVPADLIVFEGLSHAQYHMALMPEATFHFTELGRFFGRNLR
;
A
#
# COMPACT_ATOMS: atom_id res chain seq x y z
N MET A 1 -73.60 -23.46 9.48
CA MET A 1 -74.12 -22.56 8.43
C MET A 1 -73.04 -21.53 8.09
N LYS A 2 -72.67 -21.48 6.80
CA LYS A 2 -71.97 -20.43 6.02
C LYS A 2 -71.43 -19.23 6.83
N GLY A 3 -70.11 -19.05 6.92
CA GLY A 3 -69.35 -18.12 6.08
C GLY A 3 -69.21 -16.78 6.80
N ILE A 4 -68.00 -16.28 7.11
CA ILE A 4 -67.22 -15.40 6.23
C ILE A 4 -65.79 -15.35 6.79
N LYS A 5 -64.80 -15.68 5.95
CA LYS A 5 -63.39 -15.37 6.20
C LYS A 5 -63.20 -13.88 5.94
N VAL A 6 -62.87 -13.10 6.96
CA VAL A 6 -62.43 -11.71 6.79
C VAL A 6 -60.98 -11.76 6.31
N VAL A 7 -60.79 -11.53 5.02
CA VAL A 7 -59.48 -11.23 4.44
C VAL A 7 -59.16 -9.78 4.78
N LEU A 8 -58.18 -9.57 5.66
CA LEU A 8 -57.64 -8.25 5.97
C LEU A 8 -56.76 -7.83 4.79
N LEU A 9 -57.34 -7.08 3.85
CA LEU A 9 -56.61 -6.46 2.74
C LEU A 9 -55.84 -5.25 3.30
N ALA A 10 -54.56 -5.44 3.60
CA ALA A 10 -53.67 -4.34 3.95
C ALA A 10 -53.42 -3.49 2.71
N VAL A 11 -54.04 -2.32 2.64
CA VAL A 11 -53.74 -1.27 1.66
C VAL A 11 -52.42 -0.64 2.07
N PHE A 12 -51.31 -1.07 1.46
CA PHE A 12 -50.06 -0.33 1.49
C PHE A 12 -50.18 0.86 0.53
N VAL A 13 -50.36 2.06 1.07
CA VAL A 13 -50.19 3.30 0.32
C VAL A 13 -48.69 3.47 0.08
N ALA A 14 -48.23 3.07 -1.11
CA ALA A 14 -46.87 3.35 -1.57
C ALA A 14 -46.78 4.83 -1.95
N CYS A 15 -46.25 5.66 -1.04
CA CYS A 15 -45.72 6.97 -1.41
C CYS A 15 -44.42 6.74 -2.20
N ALA A 16 -44.54 6.56 -3.51
CA ALA A 16 -43.40 6.67 -4.42
C ALA A 16 -43.03 8.16 -4.54
N ALA A 17 -42.10 8.60 -3.69
CA ALA A 17 -41.39 9.85 -3.94
C ALA A 17 -40.50 9.64 -5.17
N VAL A 18 -40.93 10.19 -6.31
CA VAL A 18 -40.12 10.27 -7.53
C VAL A 18 -39.05 11.32 -7.26
N PHE A 19 -37.84 10.88 -6.88
CA PHE A 19 -36.68 11.77 -6.89
C PHE A 19 -36.33 12.09 -8.35
N PRO A 20 -36.07 13.35 -8.71
CA PRO A 20 -35.63 13.69 -10.05
C PRO A 20 -34.29 13.00 -10.33
N LEU A 21 -34.30 12.08 -11.29
CA LEU A 21 -33.09 11.50 -11.90
C LEU A 21 -32.39 12.62 -12.68
N GLY A 22 -31.40 13.22 -12.05
CA GLY A 22 -30.62 14.30 -12.64
C GLY A 22 -29.90 15.12 -11.58
N ALA A 23 -29.01 14.49 -10.82
CA ALA A 23 -28.02 15.22 -10.03
C ALA A 23 -26.72 15.25 -10.85
N GLN A 24 -26.40 16.42 -11.37
CA GLN A 24 -25.05 16.75 -11.82
C GLN A 24 -24.19 16.87 -10.55
N GLU A 25 -23.13 16.08 -10.42
CA GLU A 25 -22.24 16.15 -9.26
C GLU A 25 -21.54 17.51 -9.24
N ALA A 26 -21.91 18.34 -8.26
CA ALA A 26 -21.12 19.52 -7.93
C ALA A 26 -19.80 19.06 -7.28
N PRO A 27 -18.66 19.71 -7.57
CA PRO A 27 -17.41 19.41 -6.88
C PRO A 27 -17.61 19.58 -5.37
N ARG A 28 -17.40 18.48 -4.63
CA ARG A 28 -17.61 18.44 -3.17
C ARG A 28 -16.39 19.03 -2.49
N ALA A 29 -16.41 20.34 -2.24
CA ALA A 29 -15.38 20.97 -1.40
C ALA A 29 -15.53 20.44 0.04
N LEU A 30 -14.65 19.51 0.43
CA LEU A 30 -14.60 18.97 1.79
C LEU A 30 -13.67 19.83 2.65
N PRO A 31 -14.09 20.25 3.86
CA PRO A 31 -13.20 20.98 4.77
C PRO A 31 -12.03 20.09 5.20
N VAL A 32 -10.91 20.70 5.60
CA VAL A 32 -9.85 19.97 6.30
C VAL A 32 -10.41 19.47 7.64
N PRO A 33 -10.29 18.18 8.01
CA PRO A 33 -10.83 17.69 9.27
C PRO A 33 -10.16 18.36 10.46
N GLU A 34 -10.93 18.74 11.49
CA GLU A 34 -10.40 19.34 12.72
C GLU A 34 -9.88 18.27 13.71
N THR A 35 -10.07 16.99 13.39
CA THR A 35 -9.74 15.83 14.24
C THR A 35 -8.38 15.20 13.94
N VAL A 36 -7.63 15.74 12.98
CA VAL A 36 -6.28 15.28 12.63
C VAL A 36 -5.21 16.20 13.24
N SER A 37 -3.96 15.77 13.25
CA SER A 37 -2.84 16.62 13.70
C SER A 37 -2.70 17.88 12.81
N PRO A 38 -2.15 18.99 13.34
CA PRO A 38 -1.84 20.17 12.52
C PRO A 38 -0.94 19.87 11.32
N GLU A 39 -0.01 18.92 11.46
CA GLU A 39 0.88 18.46 10.41
C GLU A 39 0.12 17.72 9.30
N LEU A 40 -0.76 16.79 9.65
CA LEU A 40 -1.61 16.11 8.66
C LEU A 40 -2.62 17.07 8.05
N ALA A 41 -3.19 17.99 8.83
CA ALA A 41 -4.07 19.05 8.32
C ALA A 41 -3.36 19.90 7.24
N HIS A 42 -2.07 20.20 7.41
CA HIS A 42 -1.27 20.89 6.40
C HIS A 42 -1.13 20.07 5.11
N LEU A 43 -0.88 18.75 5.23
CA LEU A 43 -0.82 17.87 4.08
C LEU A 43 -2.17 17.74 3.38
N ILE A 44 -3.28 17.66 4.12
CA ILE A 44 -4.64 17.60 3.54
C ILE A 44 -5.01 18.92 2.85
N ALA A 45 -4.59 20.06 3.40
CA ALA A 45 -4.82 21.37 2.82
C ALA A 45 -3.99 21.63 1.56
N ALA A 46 -2.94 20.84 1.33
CA ALA A 46 -2.10 20.97 0.14
C ALA A 46 -2.91 20.67 -1.12
N GLY A 47 -2.75 21.52 -2.13
CA GLY A 47 -3.31 21.28 -3.46
C GLY A 47 -2.71 20.03 -4.10
N PRO A 48 -3.34 19.49 -5.16
CA PRO A 48 -2.85 18.31 -5.85
C PRO A 48 -1.44 18.57 -6.40
N PHE A 49 -0.58 17.56 -6.31
CA PHE A 49 0.77 17.66 -6.84
C PHE A 49 0.76 17.93 -8.35
N ALA A 50 1.54 18.90 -8.84
CA ALA A 50 1.40 19.49 -10.18
C ALA A 50 1.38 18.49 -11.35
N GLN A 51 2.06 17.35 -11.23
CA GLN A 51 2.18 16.35 -12.29
C GLN A 51 1.23 15.15 -12.12
N TRP A 52 0.21 15.23 -11.25
CA TRP A 52 -0.75 14.14 -11.00
C TRP A 52 -1.52 13.70 -12.27
N ASN A 53 -1.77 14.62 -13.21
CA ASN A 53 -2.48 14.31 -14.46
C ASN A 53 -1.52 14.20 -15.65
N THR A 54 -0.28 13.75 -15.40
CA THR A 54 0.67 13.49 -16.48
C THR A 54 0.33 12.17 -17.15
N HIS A 55 0.41 12.14 -18.47
CA HIS A 55 0.15 10.95 -19.31
C HIS A 55 1.38 10.59 -20.13
N PRO A 56 2.44 10.01 -19.53
CA PRO A 56 3.62 9.64 -20.29
C PRO A 56 3.27 8.50 -21.27
N THR A 57 3.55 8.72 -22.55
CA THR A 57 3.23 7.79 -23.64
C THR A 57 4.44 6.99 -24.12
N THR A 58 5.64 7.46 -23.82
CA THR A 58 6.91 6.81 -24.21
C THR A 58 7.76 6.42 -23.01
N ALA A 59 8.63 5.43 -23.19
CA ALA A 59 9.57 5.03 -22.13
C ALA A 59 10.50 6.17 -21.69
N ALA A 60 10.86 7.08 -22.61
CA ALA A 60 11.69 8.24 -22.29
C ALA A 60 10.94 9.24 -21.40
N GLU A 61 9.67 9.52 -21.68
CA GLU A 61 8.82 10.40 -20.86
C GLU A 61 8.64 9.85 -19.45
N TRP A 62 8.34 8.55 -19.33
CA TRP A 62 8.27 7.86 -18.03
C TRP A 62 9.54 8.03 -17.22
N LYS A 63 10.70 7.79 -17.83
CA LYS A 63 12.00 7.89 -17.15
C LYS A 63 12.34 9.32 -16.74
N ALA A 64 12.09 10.31 -17.60
CA ALA A 64 12.32 11.71 -17.26
C ALA A 64 11.44 12.14 -16.08
N TRP A 65 10.18 11.72 -16.07
CA TRP A 65 9.26 12.00 -14.98
C TRP A 65 9.69 11.33 -13.67
N ALA A 66 9.98 10.02 -13.71
CA ALA A 66 10.44 9.26 -12.56
C ALA A 66 11.75 9.83 -11.97
N ALA A 67 12.69 10.25 -12.80
CA ALA A 67 13.93 10.88 -12.36
C ALA A 67 13.68 12.21 -11.63
N SER A 68 12.75 13.04 -12.12
CA SER A 68 12.42 14.32 -11.48
C SER A 68 11.83 14.15 -10.08
N LEU A 69 10.97 13.13 -9.88
CA LEU A 69 10.40 12.82 -8.57
C LEU A 69 11.46 12.21 -7.64
N ALA A 70 12.31 11.33 -8.17
CA ALA A 70 13.38 10.72 -7.39
C ALA A 70 14.39 11.75 -6.86
N GLU A 71 14.75 12.75 -7.67
CA GLU A 71 15.63 13.84 -7.25
C GLU A 71 15.00 14.64 -6.09
N ALA A 72 13.72 14.97 -6.19
CA ALA A 72 13.01 15.70 -5.15
C ALA A 72 12.94 14.90 -3.84
N ALA A 73 12.57 13.61 -3.93
CA ALA A 73 12.48 12.72 -2.77
C ALA A 73 13.83 12.54 -2.06
N SER A 74 14.92 12.41 -2.81
CA SER A 74 16.24 12.09 -2.26
C SER A 74 16.85 13.20 -1.39
N ARG A 75 16.41 14.46 -1.54
CA ARG A 75 16.99 15.61 -0.82
C ARG A 75 16.80 15.53 0.70
N GLU A 76 15.68 14.98 1.14
CA GLU A 76 15.29 14.96 2.56
C GLU A 76 15.73 13.69 3.31
N LEU A 77 16.14 12.65 2.58
CA LEU A 77 16.43 11.33 3.17
C LEU A 77 17.64 11.31 4.11
N PRO A 78 18.77 12.01 3.85
CA PRO A 78 19.87 12.06 4.79
C PRO A 78 19.46 12.70 6.13
N ALA A 79 18.72 13.81 6.09
CA ALA A 79 18.22 14.48 7.29
C ALA A 79 17.20 13.62 8.05
N LEU A 80 16.35 12.89 7.33
CA LEU A 80 15.42 11.94 7.94
C LEU A 80 16.15 10.81 8.68
N ARG A 81 17.18 10.22 8.06
CA ARG A 81 18.04 9.18 8.67
C ARG A 81 18.76 9.68 9.91
N GLU A 82 19.36 10.87 9.84
CA GLU A 82 20.03 11.49 10.98
C GLU A 82 19.05 11.71 12.14
N ARG A 83 17.90 12.33 11.86
CA ARG A 83 16.88 12.63 12.87
C ARG A 83 16.34 11.38 13.56
N LEU A 84 16.21 10.27 12.82
CA LEU A 84 15.71 9.00 13.36
C LEU A 84 16.81 8.07 13.87
N GLY A 85 18.08 8.46 13.77
CA GLY A 85 19.22 7.67 14.23
C GLY A 85 19.37 6.35 13.49
N VAL A 86 19.23 6.37 12.16
CA VAL A 86 19.27 5.17 11.29
C VAL A 86 20.51 5.19 10.42
N ASP A 87 21.31 4.12 10.49
CA ASP A 87 22.42 3.88 9.59
C ASP A 87 21.92 3.15 8.33
N MET A 88 22.58 3.39 7.20
CA MET A 88 22.24 2.78 5.90
C MET A 88 23.47 2.15 5.27
N GLU A 89 23.32 0.92 4.80
CA GLU A 89 24.31 0.19 4.03
C GLU A 89 23.72 -0.24 2.69
N GLN A 90 24.52 -0.24 1.62
CA GLN A 90 24.13 -0.84 0.34
C GLN A 90 24.60 -2.30 0.31
N GLY A 91 23.83 -3.16 -0.34
CA GLY A 91 24.17 -4.57 -0.49
C GLY A 91 23.56 -5.20 -1.73
N ASP A 92 23.72 -6.51 -1.84
CA ASP A 92 23.10 -7.37 -2.84
C ASP A 92 22.56 -8.61 -2.13
N ILE A 93 21.30 -8.97 -2.39
CA ILE A 93 20.68 -10.19 -1.88
C ILE A 93 19.95 -10.86 -3.02
N GLY A 94 20.37 -12.08 -3.38
CA GLY A 94 19.78 -12.83 -4.48
C GLY A 94 20.01 -12.18 -5.86
N GLY A 95 21.08 -11.40 -6.03
CA GLY A 95 21.39 -10.69 -7.28
C GLY A 95 20.59 -9.40 -7.49
N VAL A 96 19.92 -8.93 -6.43
CA VAL A 96 19.12 -7.70 -6.44
C VAL A 96 19.78 -6.68 -5.49
N PRO A 97 20.02 -5.43 -5.93
CA PRO A 97 20.50 -4.38 -5.05
C PRO A 97 19.54 -4.13 -3.89
N VAL A 98 20.10 -3.93 -2.70
CA VAL A 98 19.32 -3.64 -1.49
C VAL A 98 19.92 -2.47 -0.72
N PHE A 99 19.06 -1.77 0.03
CA PHE A 99 19.49 -0.84 1.08
C PHE A 99 19.10 -1.43 2.44
N ILE A 100 20.05 -1.51 3.36
CA ILE A 100 19.85 -2.09 4.69
C ILE A 100 19.87 -0.96 5.71
N PHE A 101 18.75 -0.75 6.38
CA PHE A 101 18.57 0.27 7.40
C PHE A 101 18.62 -0.36 8.79
N THR A 102 19.52 0.13 9.64
CA THR A 102 19.66 -0.34 11.02
C THR A 102 19.54 0.84 11.99
N PRO A 103 18.56 0.84 12.92
CA PRO A 103 18.50 1.86 13.95
C PRO A 103 19.65 1.70 14.95
N LYS A 104 20.27 2.81 15.37
CA LYS A 104 21.40 2.82 16.30
C LYS A 104 21.06 2.22 17.67
N ASP A 105 19.81 2.32 18.07
CA ASP A 105 19.23 1.80 19.31
C ASP A 105 18.38 0.52 19.07
N LEU A 106 18.79 -0.34 18.12
CA LEU A 106 18.12 -1.61 17.83
C LEU A 106 17.95 -2.46 19.11
N PRO A 107 16.71 -2.79 19.53
CA PRO A 107 16.46 -3.61 20.70
C PRO A 107 17.02 -5.03 20.53
N GLU A 108 17.51 -5.61 21.64
CA GLU A 108 18.03 -6.98 21.66
C GLU A 108 17.04 -8.00 21.07
N ALA A 109 15.77 -7.87 21.43
CA ALA A 109 14.69 -8.75 20.98
C ALA A 109 14.46 -8.72 19.45
N ASN A 110 15.00 -7.73 18.74
CA ASN A 110 14.84 -7.57 17.29
C ASN A 110 16.16 -7.78 16.51
N ARG A 111 17.26 -8.16 17.16
CA ARG A 111 18.57 -8.33 16.48
C ARG A 111 18.56 -9.39 15.39
N ASP A 112 17.79 -10.45 15.61
CA ASP A 112 17.68 -11.60 14.70
C ASP A 112 16.45 -11.50 13.78
N ARG A 113 15.71 -10.39 13.82
CA ARG A 113 14.48 -10.19 13.05
C ARG A 113 14.75 -9.22 11.92
N ILE A 114 14.24 -9.55 10.74
CA ILE A 114 14.40 -8.75 9.53
C ILE A 114 13.02 -8.39 8.99
N LEU A 115 12.85 -7.13 8.59
CA LEU A 115 11.70 -6.71 7.80
C LEU A 115 12.16 -6.45 6.37
N LEU A 116 11.54 -7.12 5.39
CA LEU A 116 11.67 -6.81 3.97
C LEU A 116 10.67 -5.71 3.61
N ASN A 117 11.16 -4.57 3.12
CA ASN A 117 10.34 -3.52 2.55
C ASN A 117 10.29 -3.63 1.03
N LEU A 118 9.08 -3.59 0.49
CA LEU A 118 8.79 -3.45 -0.93
C LEU A 118 8.12 -2.08 -1.12
N HIS A 119 8.69 -1.21 -1.93
CA HIS A 119 8.30 0.20 -1.97
C HIS A 119 7.04 0.48 -2.81
N GLY A 120 6.44 1.66 -2.59
CA GLY A 120 5.36 2.17 -3.44
C GLY A 120 5.88 2.80 -4.74
N GLY A 121 4.99 3.36 -5.56
CA GLY A 121 5.39 4.14 -6.74
C GLY A 121 4.82 3.64 -8.07
N GLY A 122 3.72 2.90 -8.05
CA GLY A 122 3.00 2.53 -9.28
C GLY A 122 3.80 1.63 -10.22
N TYR A 123 4.79 0.89 -9.71
CA TYR A 123 5.74 0.07 -10.48
C TYR A 123 6.65 0.84 -11.45
N VAL A 124 6.69 2.17 -11.35
CA VAL A 124 7.44 3.07 -12.25
C VAL A 124 8.27 4.14 -11.51
N LEU A 125 8.05 4.31 -10.21
CA LEU A 125 8.74 5.26 -9.33
C LEU A 125 9.39 4.55 -8.14
N GLY A 126 10.33 5.24 -7.47
CA GLY A 126 10.94 4.79 -6.22
C GLY A 126 12.30 4.10 -6.39
N GLN A 127 12.92 4.24 -7.56
CA GLN A 127 14.23 3.66 -7.86
C GLN A 127 15.32 4.13 -6.89
N GLY A 128 16.23 3.21 -6.54
CA GLY A 128 17.38 3.51 -5.69
C GLY A 128 16.97 4.03 -4.32
N GLU A 129 17.75 4.99 -3.82
CA GLU A 129 17.51 5.58 -2.49
C GLU A 129 16.17 6.33 -2.42
N SER A 130 15.63 6.81 -3.55
CA SER A 130 14.47 7.72 -3.57
C SER A 130 13.19 7.15 -2.96
N GLY A 131 13.01 5.82 -2.96
CA GLY A 131 11.85 5.16 -2.36
C GLY A 131 12.01 4.80 -0.88
N THR A 132 13.16 5.09 -0.25
CA THR A 132 13.53 4.50 1.04
C THR A 132 12.90 5.18 2.28
N ALA A 133 12.10 6.24 2.11
CA ALA A 133 11.50 6.98 3.23
C ALA A 133 10.71 6.06 4.20
N GLU A 134 9.91 5.14 3.65
CA GLU A 134 9.14 4.17 4.43
C GLU A 134 10.04 3.23 5.25
N ALA A 135 11.10 2.72 4.62
CA ALA A 135 12.08 1.85 5.28
C ALA A 135 12.84 2.56 6.41
N ILE A 136 13.23 3.82 6.19
CA ILE A 136 13.90 4.66 7.20
C ILE A 136 12.98 4.88 8.40
N MET A 137 11.71 5.23 8.16
CA MET A 137 10.74 5.44 9.25
C MET A 137 10.43 4.15 10.00
N MET A 138 10.27 3.03 9.31
CA MET A 138 10.05 1.74 9.96
C MET A 138 11.26 1.31 10.80
N ALA A 139 12.48 1.50 10.29
CA ALA A 139 13.70 1.22 11.05
C ALA A 139 13.80 2.10 12.29
N GLY A 140 13.64 3.42 12.13
CA GLY A 140 13.83 4.41 13.20
C GLY A 140 12.74 4.43 14.27
N ILE A 141 11.47 4.25 13.90
CA ILE A 141 10.33 4.30 14.83
C ILE A 141 9.91 2.91 15.26
N GLY A 142 9.78 1.99 14.32
CA GLY A 142 9.38 0.60 14.57
C GLY A 142 10.49 -0.24 15.22
N LYS A 143 11.76 0.21 15.14
CA LYS A 143 12.93 -0.40 15.77
C LYS A 143 13.25 -1.81 15.28
N PHE A 144 13.31 -1.98 13.96
CA PHE A 144 13.74 -3.20 13.28
C PHE A 144 14.87 -2.92 12.29
N ARG A 145 15.66 -3.95 11.99
CA ARG A 145 16.48 -3.93 10.76
C ARG A 145 15.55 -4.08 9.56
N VAL A 146 15.67 -3.18 8.60
CA VAL A 146 14.85 -3.16 7.38
C VAL A 146 15.73 -3.36 6.17
N VAL A 147 15.39 -4.35 5.34
CA VAL A 147 16.01 -4.58 4.03
C VAL A 147 15.04 -4.04 2.98
N TYR A 148 15.43 -2.99 2.29
CA TYR A 148 14.71 -2.44 1.15
C TYR A 148 15.18 -3.13 -0.12
N ALA A 149 14.25 -3.72 -0.89
CA ALA A 149 14.55 -4.28 -2.20
C ALA A 149 14.41 -3.22 -3.30
N ASP A 150 15.52 -2.87 -3.97
CA ASP A 150 15.53 -1.96 -5.14
C ASP A 150 15.20 -2.76 -6.41
N TYR A 151 13.96 -3.21 -6.50
CA TYR A 151 13.51 -4.08 -7.59
C TYR A 151 13.35 -3.31 -8.91
N ARG A 152 13.49 -4.03 -10.03
CA ARG A 152 13.39 -3.43 -11.36
C ARG A 152 11.98 -2.90 -11.66
N LEU A 153 11.93 -1.77 -12.34
CA LEU A 153 10.70 -1.02 -12.61
C LEU A 153 10.36 -0.96 -14.10
N ALA A 154 9.08 -0.83 -14.38
CA ALA A 154 8.59 -0.46 -15.71
C ALA A 154 8.96 1.02 -15.98
N PRO A 155 9.08 1.45 -17.25
CA PRO A 155 8.80 0.72 -18.49
C PRO A 155 9.92 -0.22 -18.97
N ASP A 156 11.14 -0.10 -18.44
CA ASP A 156 12.28 -0.88 -18.93
C ASP A 156 12.16 -2.37 -18.54
N PHE A 157 11.50 -2.64 -17.40
CA PHE A 157 11.26 -3.99 -16.88
C PHE A 157 9.79 -4.14 -16.43
N PRO A 158 8.85 -4.43 -17.36
CA PRO A 158 7.46 -4.70 -17.00
C PRO A 158 7.32 -6.02 -16.21
N TYR A 159 6.08 -6.35 -15.82
CA TYR A 159 5.75 -7.62 -15.18
C TYR A 159 6.36 -8.82 -15.97
N PRO A 160 6.99 -9.80 -15.30
CA PRO A 160 7.06 -10.02 -13.85
C PRO A 160 8.33 -9.52 -13.13
N ALA A 161 9.15 -8.66 -13.73
CA ALA A 161 10.48 -8.36 -13.21
C ALA A 161 10.51 -7.91 -11.74
N ALA A 162 9.65 -6.96 -11.35
CA ALA A 162 9.57 -6.46 -9.97
C ALA A 162 9.29 -7.57 -8.94
N ILE A 163 8.34 -8.48 -9.23
CA ILE A 163 7.98 -9.55 -8.30
C ILE A 163 9.03 -10.67 -8.29
N ASP A 164 9.67 -10.94 -9.42
CA ASP A 164 10.78 -11.91 -9.47
C ASP A 164 11.99 -11.43 -8.65
N ASP A 165 12.28 -10.13 -8.65
CA ASP A 165 13.31 -9.54 -7.81
C ASP A 165 12.94 -9.63 -6.33
N ALA A 166 11.70 -9.29 -5.96
CA ALA A 166 11.22 -9.40 -4.58
C ALA A 166 11.29 -10.85 -4.05
N VAL A 167 10.91 -11.83 -4.87
CA VAL A 167 11.05 -13.27 -4.53
C VAL A 167 12.51 -13.66 -4.41
N SER A 168 13.40 -13.12 -5.24
CA SER A 168 14.85 -13.40 -5.18
C SER A 168 15.49 -12.86 -3.90
N VAL A 169 15.15 -11.63 -3.50
CA VAL A 169 15.58 -11.07 -2.21
C VAL A 169 15.04 -11.91 -1.05
N TYR A 170 13.75 -12.25 -1.07
CA TYR A 170 13.15 -13.07 -0.01
C TYR A 170 13.82 -14.44 0.11
N ARG A 171 14.12 -15.10 -1.02
CA ARG A 171 14.85 -16.37 -1.03
C ARG A 171 16.27 -16.20 -0.46
N GLY A 172 16.99 -15.15 -0.82
CA GLY A 172 18.30 -14.86 -0.26
C GLY A 172 18.25 -14.59 1.26
N LEU A 173 17.21 -13.93 1.76
CA LEU A 173 17.01 -13.75 3.20
C LEU A 173 16.78 -15.10 3.91
N LEU A 174 16.03 -16.02 3.30
CA LEU A 174 15.78 -17.36 3.86
C LEU A 174 17.04 -18.21 4.02
N GLU A 175 18.13 -17.91 3.30
CA GLU A 175 19.41 -18.61 3.45
C GLU A 175 20.10 -18.31 4.79
N THR A 176 19.81 -17.15 5.38
CA THR A 176 20.47 -16.66 6.61
C THR A 176 19.51 -16.47 7.78
N THR A 177 18.21 -16.31 7.49
CA THR A 177 17.19 -15.95 8.46
C THR A 177 15.99 -16.89 8.32
N PRO A 178 15.59 -17.62 9.38
CA PRO A 178 14.37 -18.42 9.37
C PRO A 178 13.13 -17.58 9.02
N ALA A 179 12.19 -18.14 8.26
CA ALA A 179 11.00 -17.43 7.81
C ALA A 179 10.15 -16.84 8.97
N GLU A 180 10.15 -17.52 10.12
CA GLU A 180 9.52 -17.09 11.37
C GLU A 180 10.10 -15.80 11.98
N ARG A 181 11.25 -15.35 11.47
CA ARG A 181 11.94 -14.10 11.83
C ARG A 181 11.91 -13.04 10.73
N ILE A 182 11.20 -13.30 9.63
CA ILE A 182 11.06 -12.37 8.51
C ILE A 182 9.62 -11.84 8.46
N GLY A 183 9.48 -10.51 8.49
CA GLY A 183 8.25 -9.82 8.16
C GLY A 183 8.37 -9.14 6.80
N VAL A 184 7.25 -8.91 6.11
CA VAL A 184 7.25 -8.15 4.85
C VAL A 184 6.25 -7.02 4.94
N PHE A 185 6.62 -5.83 4.50
CA PHE A 185 5.71 -4.69 4.47
C PHE A 185 5.98 -3.81 3.26
N GLY A 186 5.01 -2.99 2.95
CA GLY A 186 5.12 -2.04 1.87
C GLY A 186 3.84 -1.25 1.70
N THR A 187 3.97 -0.12 1.04
CA THR A 187 2.85 0.79 0.77
C THR A 187 2.50 0.80 -0.72
N SER A 188 1.23 0.97 -1.08
CA SER A 188 0.78 1.11 -2.47
C SER A 188 1.08 -0.16 -3.31
N THR A 189 1.86 -0.04 -4.38
CA THR A 189 2.36 -1.20 -5.15
C THR A 189 3.19 -2.15 -4.30
N GLY A 190 3.97 -1.63 -3.36
CA GLY A 190 4.71 -2.43 -2.39
C GLY A 190 3.82 -3.21 -1.44
N GLY A 191 2.68 -2.63 -1.07
CA GLY A 191 1.63 -3.32 -0.32
C GLY A 191 1.00 -4.44 -1.14
N ALA A 192 0.75 -4.21 -2.43
CA ALA A 192 0.31 -5.28 -3.33
C ALA A 192 1.39 -6.36 -3.51
N MET A 193 2.65 -5.97 -3.69
CA MET A 193 3.78 -6.91 -3.83
C MET A 193 4.01 -7.73 -2.58
N THR A 194 3.74 -7.21 -1.38
CA THR A 194 3.77 -7.98 -0.13
C THR A 194 2.78 -9.16 -0.18
N LEU A 195 1.57 -8.91 -0.71
CA LEU A 195 0.54 -9.95 -0.89
C LEU A 195 0.91 -10.90 -2.03
N ILE A 196 1.39 -10.39 -3.16
CA ILE A 196 1.80 -11.19 -4.33
C ILE A 196 3.00 -12.07 -3.98
N LEU A 197 3.98 -11.57 -3.22
CA LEU A 197 5.11 -12.34 -2.72
C LEU A 197 4.63 -13.53 -1.90
N THR A 198 3.61 -13.35 -1.07
CA THR A 198 3.00 -14.45 -0.30
C THR A 198 2.35 -15.49 -1.22
N LEU A 199 1.63 -15.05 -2.28
CA LEU A 199 1.08 -15.96 -3.29
C LEU A 199 2.19 -16.75 -4.01
N ARG A 200 3.26 -16.06 -4.45
CA ARG A 200 4.41 -16.65 -5.16
C ARG A 200 5.20 -17.61 -4.28
N ALA A 201 5.52 -17.22 -3.04
CA ALA A 201 6.21 -18.07 -2.08
C ALA A 201 5.45 -19.39 -1.86
N ARG A 202 4.12 -19.34 -1.68
CA ARG A 202 3.29 -20.54 -1.57
C ARG A 202 3.34 -21.39 -2.84
N ALA A 203 3.20 -20.78 -4.01
CA ALA A 203 3.23 -21.49 -5.29
C ALA A 203 4.58 -22.17 -5.56
N GLU A 204 5.67 -21.57 -5.08
CA GLU A 204 7.03 -22.08 -5.23
C GLU A 204 7.47 -23.02 -4.08
N GLY A 205 6.58 -23.28 -3.10
CA GLY A 205 6.89 -24.14 -1.95
C GLY A 205 7.89 -23.53 -0.96
N LEU A 206 8.08 -22.21 -0.98
CA LEU A 206 8.89 -21.49 -0.01
C LEU A 206 8.12 -21.37 1.33
N PRO A 207 8.82 -21.39 2.46
CA PRO A 207 8.25 -20.91 3.73
C PRO A 207 7.66 -19.51 3.56
N LEU A 208 6.52 -19.25 4.21
CA LEU A 208 5.90 -17.92 4.19
C LEU A 208 6.51 -17.00 5.26
N PRO A 209 6.53 -15.67 5.05
CA PRO A 209 6.96 -14.75 6.09
C PRO A 209 6.05 -14.86 7.33
N ALA A 210 6.61 -14.59 8.50
CA ALA A 210 5.90 -14.71 9.77
C ALA A 210 4.67 -13.80 9.89
N ALA A 211 4.74 -12.62 9.26
CA ALA A 211 3.67 -11.64 9.20
C ALA A 211 3.87 -10.68 8.04
N ILE A 212 2.77 -10.07 7.58
CA ILE A 212 2.80 -9.06 6.52
C ILE A 212 2.02 -7.80 6.88
N ALA A 213 2.48 -6.62 6.40
CA ALA A 213 1.81 -5.34 6.62
C ALA A 213 1.65 -4.53 5.32
N PRO A 214 0.62 -4.83 4.50
CA PRO A 214 0.32 -4.07 3.30
C PRO A 214 -0.42 -2.76 3.64
N GLY A 215 0.25 -1.63 3.43
CA GLY A 215 -0.30 -0.29 3.60
C GLY A 215 -0.88 0.25 2.29
N THR A 216 -2.13 0.75 2.34
CA THR A 216 -2.93 1.21 1.19
C THR A 216 -2.65 0.43 -0.11
N PRO A 217 -2.79 -0.90 -0.10
CA PRO A 217 -2.26 -1.73 -1.17
C PRO A 217 -3.06 -1.56 -2.47
N TRP A 218 -2.36 -1.47 -3.60
CA TRP A 218 -2.99 -1.45 -4.92
C TRP A 218 -3.38 -2.89 -5.35
N THR A 219 -4.35 -3.47 -4.65
CA THR A 219 -4.71 -4.90 -4.80
C THR A 219 -5.51 -5.25 -6.04
N ASP A 220 -5.97 -4.22 -6.77
CA ASP A 220 -6.74 -4.32 -8.01
C ASP A 220 -6.26 -3.23 -8.97
N LEU A 221 -5.55 -3.63 -10.03
CA LEU A 221 -5.05 -2.71 -11.05
C LEU A 221 -6.13 -2.18 -11.97
N THR A 222 -7.35 -2.72 -11.91
CA THR A 222 -8.51 -2.17 -12.63
C THR A 222 -9.14 -1.02 -11.83
N LYS A 223 -9.97 -0.19 -12.47
CA LYS A 223 -10.80 0.81 -11.79
C LYS A 223 -12.00 0.17 -11.07
N THR A 224 -11.72 -0.76 -10.16
CA THR A 224 -12.73 -1.50 -9.38
C THR A 224 -12.57 -1.19 -7.89
N GLY A 225 -13.63 -0.68 -7.27
CA GLY A 225 -13.63 -0.24 -5.88
C GLY A 225 -14.32 1.11 -5.77
N ASP A 226 -15.20 1.26 -4.79
CA ASP A 226 -16.06 2.44 -4.66
C ASP A 226 -15.24 3.72 -4.41
N SER A 227 -14.13 3.60 -3.66
CA SER A 227 -13.23 4.72 -3.34
C SER A 227 -12.53 5.32 -4.56
N TYR A 228 -12.41 4.60 -5.68
CA TYR A 228 -11.93 5.21 -6.93
C TYR A 228 -12.84 6.31 -7.45
N PHE A 229 -14.12 6.27 -7.08
CA PHE A 229 -15.14 7.23 -7.51
C PHE A 229 -15.46 8.20 -6.38
N VAL A 230 -15.72 7.70 -5.17
CA VAL A 230 -16.14 8.57 -4.05
C VAL A 230 -15.02 9.45 -3.51
N ASN A 231 -13.76 9.00 -3.63
CA ASN A 231 -12.58 9.77 -3.20
C ASN A 231 -11.82 10.40 -4.37
N GLU A 232 -12.36 10.36 -5.60
CA GLU A 232 -11.75 11.06 -6.74
C GLU A 232 -11.73 12.58 -6.47
N GLY A 233 -10.55 13.19 -6.56
CA GLY A 233 -10.33 14.59 -6.19
C GLY A 233 -10.40 14.90 -4.69
N VAL A 234 -10.73 13.92 -3.85
CA VAL A 234 -10.67 14.01 -2.38
C VAL A 234 -9.31 13.52 -1.87
N ASP A 235 -8.85 12.38 -2.40
CA ASP A 235 -7.47 11.95 -2.25
C ASP A 235 -6.58 13.00 -2.92
N ASN A 236 -5.66 13.61 -2.17
CA ASN A 236 -4.78 14.66 -2.70
C ASN A 236 -3.37 14.16 -3.07
N VAL A 237 -3.17 12.85 -3.14
CA VAL A 237 -1.92 12.19 -3.53
C VAL A 237 -2.06 11.51 -4.89
N LEU A 238 -3.00 10.58 -5.04
CA LEU A 238 -3.30 9.90 -6.29
C LEU A 238 -4.28 10.68 -7.16
N ILE A 239 -5.20 11.43 -6.53
CA ILE A 239 -6.24 12.26 -7.17
C ILE A 239 -7.29 11.46 -7.93
N SER A 240 -6.90 10.74 -8.97
CA SER A 240 -7.78 9.98 -9.87
C SER A 240 -7.06 8.79 -10.45
N TYR A 241 -7.81 7.71 -10.67
CA TYR A 241 -7.31 6.57 -11.43
C TYR A 241 -7.00 6.93 -12.89
N ASP A 242 -7.75 7.89 -13.46
CA ASP A 242 -7.64 8.29 -14.87
C ASP A 242 -6.52 9.31 -15.10
N GLY A 243 -5.70 9.60 -14.09
CA GLY A 243 -4.44 10.33 -14.24
C GLY A 243 -3.30 9.41 -14.69
N TRP A 244 -2.12 9.57 -14.12
CA TRP A 244 -0.95 8.74 -14.45
C TRP A 244 -1.14 7.25 -14.06
N LEU A 245 -2.06 6.95 -13.15
CA LEU A 245 -2.19 5.65 -12.51
C LEU A 245 -2.66 4.55 -13.48
N SER A 246 -3.67 4.82 -14.31
CA SER A 246 -4.13 3.85 -15.32
C SER A 246 -3.04 3.51 -16.34
N GLU A 247 -2.23 4.49 -16.74
CA GLU A 247 -1.10 4.27 -17.65
C GLU A 247 0.02 3.48 -16.98
N ALA A 248 0.32 3.74 -15.71
CA ALA A 248 1.28 2.95 -14.95
C ALA A 248 0.85 1.48 -14.84
N ALA A 249 -0.44 1.20 -14.55
CA ALA A 249 -0.98 -0.15 -14.55
C ALA A 249 -0.79 -0.85 -15.90
N ARG A 250 -1.11 -0.15 -17.01
CA ARG A 250 -0.99 -0.69 -18.38
C ARG A 250 0.46 -0.97 -18.76
N VAL A 251 1.36 -0.04 -18.48
CA VAL A 251 2.79 -0.14 -18.80
C VAL A 251 3.44 -1.25 -17.99
N TYR A 252 3.14 -1.35 -16.69
CA TYR A 252 3.63 -2.44 -15.85
C TYR A 252 3.08 -3.81 -16.29
N ALA A 253 1.77 -3.92 -16.51
CA ALA A 253 1.14 -5.19 -16.87
C ALA A 253 1.61 -5.75 -18.21
N GLY A 254 2.17 -4.94 -19.11
CA GLY A 254 2.80 -5.43 -20.35
C GLY A 254 1.85 -6.22 -21.26
N GLY A 255 0.54 -5.96 -21.20
CA GLY A 255 -0.48 -6.68 -21.97
C GLY A 255 -1.11 -7.89 -21.26
N HIS A 256 -0.69 -8.22 -20.04
CA HIS A 256 -1.37 -9.21 -19.19
C HIS A 256 -2.74 -8.73 -18.72
N ASP A 257 -3.63 -9.68 -18.39
CA ASP A 257 -4.91 -9.36 -17.78
C ASP A 257 -4.69 -8.69 -16.42
N LEU A 258 -5.21 -7.48 -16.25
CA LEU A 258 -5.12 -6.74 -14.98
C LEU A 258 -5.78 -7.48 -13.82
N LYS A 259 -6.66 -8.46 -14.07
CA LYS A 259 -7.25 -9.33 -13.04
C LYS A 259 -6.45 -10.58 -12.73
N ASP A 260 -5.29 -10.80 -13.37
CA ASP A 260 -4.36 -11.85 -12.98
C ASP A 260 -4.03 -11.70 -11.48
N PRO A 261 -4.21 -12.74 -10.63
CA PRO A 261 -3.87 -12.70 -9.21
C PRO A 261 -2.43 -12.29 -8.89
N MET A 262 -1.49 -12.45 -9.83
CA MET A 262 -0.09 -12.04 -9.67
C MET A 262 0.16 -10.57 -10.04
N LEU A 263 -0.86 -9.86 -10.51
CA LEU A 263 -0.90 -8.40 -10.67
C LEU A 263 -1.86 -7.77 -9.65
N SER A 264 -3.03 -8.38 -9.48
CA SER A 264 -4.12 -7.94 -8.62
C SER A 264 -4.45 -9.01 -7.57
N PRO A 265 -3.75 -9.01 -6.41
CA PRO A 265 -3.86 -10.07 -5.41
C PRO A 265 -5.25 -10.20 -4.79
N VAL A 266 -6.13 -9.20 -4.94
CA VAL A 266 -7.54 -9.32 -4.51
C VAL A 266 -8.28 -10.47 -5.20
N TYR A 267 -7.79 -10.95 -6.34
CA TYR A 267 -8.37 -12.09 -7.08
C TYR A 267 -7.71 -13.44 -6.72
N GLY A 268 -6.59 -13.46 -6.00
CA GLY A 268 -5.86 -14.68 -5.63
C GLY A 268 -6.45 -15.47 -4.47
N ASP A 269 -6.08 -16.74 -4.34
CA ASP A 269 -6.41 -17.54 -3.17
C ASP A 269 -5.54 -17.11 -1.97
N VAL A 270 -6.18 -16.65 -0.90
CA VAL A 270 -5.50 -16.12 0.29
C VAL A 270 -5.53 -17.09 1.47
N SER A 271 -5.93 -18.34 1.23
CA SER A 271 -5.93 -19.41 2.24
C SER A 271 -4.53 -19.60 2.83
N ASN A 272 -4.48 -19.73 4.16
CA ASN A 272 -3.25 -19.91 4.94
C ASN A 272 -2.23 -18.76 4.80
N PHE A 273 -2.68 -17.55 4.47
CA PHE A 273 -1.82 -16.36 4.56
C PHE A 273 -1.35 -16.14 6.00
N PRO A 274 -0.16 -15.50 6.17
CA PRO A 274 0.31 -15.12 7.49
C PRO A 274 -0.57 -14.03 8.10
N PRO A 275 -0.47 -13.80 9.42
CA PRO A 275 -1.07 -12.64 10.07
C PRO A 275 -0.80 -11.37 9.26
N THR A 276 -1.86 -10.60 9.02
CA THR A 276 -1.81 -9.41 8.16
C THR A 276 -2.28 -8.17 8.92
N LEU A 277 -1.54 -7.06 8.84
CA LEU A 277 -2.02 -5.74 9.28
C LEU A 277 -2.17 -4.80 8.09
N LEU A 278 -3.40 -4.45 7.74
CA LEU A 278 -3.69 -3.51 6.66
C LEU A 278 -3.85 -2.09 7.20
N THR A 279 -3.39 -1.10 6.43
CA THR A 279 -3.56 0.33 6.77
C THR A 279 -4.18 1.09 5.61
N SER A 280 -5.08 2.03 5.86
CA SER A 280 -5.60 3.00 4.88
C SER A 280 -6.09 4.27 5.60
N GLY A 281 -6.78 5.15 4.89
CA GLY A 281 -7.38 6.37 5.43
C GLY A 281 -8.74 6.67 4.83
N THR A 282 -9.53 7.53 5.48
CA THR A 282 -10.90 7.82 5.02
C THR A 282 -10.95 8.57 3.69
N ARG A 283 -9.87 9.27 3.30
CA ARG A 283 -9.73 9.95 2.01
C ARG A 283 -8.95 9.18 0.96
N ASP A 284 -8.44 8.00 1.31
CA ASP A 284 -7.58 7.19 0.45
C ASP A 284 -8.33 6.70 -0.79
N LEU A 285 -7.78 6.94 -1.98
CA LEU A 285 -8.31 6.43 -3.25
C LEU A 285 -8.34 4.89 -3.26
N PHE A 286 -7.45 4.23 -2.53
CA PHE A 286 -7.36 2.77 -2.39
C PHE A 286 -8.03 2.23 -1.11
N LEU A 287 -8.86 3.02 -0.43
CA LEU A 287 -9.63 2.53 0.72
C LEU A 287 -10.41 1.26 0.38
N SER A 288 -11.10 1.24 -0.76
CA SER A 288 -11.84 0.06 -1.24
C SER A 288 -10.94 -1.14 -1.50
N ASN A 289 -9.75 -0.94 -2.10
CA ASN A 289 -8.79 -2.02 -2.32
C ASN A 289 -8.33 -2.64 -0.99
N THR A 290 -8.08 -1.79 0.01
CA THR A 290 -7.68 -2.20 1.35
C THR A 290 -8.78 -3.00 2.05
N VAL A 291 -10.01 -2.47 2.13
CA VAL A 291 -11.10 -3.14 2.86
C VAL A 291 -11.61 -4.39 2.14
N ARG A 292 -11.61 -4.42 0.80
CA ARG A 292 -11.92 -5.64 0.02
C ARG A 292 -10.92 -6.75 0.34
N MET A 293 -9.63 -6.42 0.39
CA MET A 293 -8.59 -7.38 0.71
C MET A 293 -8.67 -7.85 2.17
N HIS A 294 -8.90 -6.92 3.12
CA HIS A 294 -9.12 -7.25 4.52
C HIS A 294 -10.28 -8.23 4.69
N LEU A 295 -11.45 -7.95 4.11
CA LEU A 295 -12.61 -8.83 4.19
C LEU A 295 -12.31 -10.20 3.58
N LYS A 296 -11.60 -10.26 2.43
CA LYS A 296 -11.21 -11.52 1.80
C LYS A 296 -10.31 -12.37 2.70
N LEU A 297 -9.32 -11.76 3.37
CA LEU A 297 -8.46 -12.43 4.34
C LEU A 297 -9.27 -12.99 5.52
N ARG A 298 -10.17 -12.18 6.08
CA ARG A 298 -11.04 -12.61 7.19
C ARG A 298 -11.95 -13.77 6.80
N GLN A 299 -12.52 -13.73 5.59
CA GLN A 299 -13.36 -14.81 5.06
C GLN A 299 -12.58 -16.12 4.86
N ALA A 300 -11.28 -16.04 4.56
CA ALA A 300 -10.39 -17.20 4.47
C ALA A 300 -9.85 -17.67 5.85
N GLY A 301 -10.30 -17.08 6.96
CA GLY A 301 -9.85 -17.44 8.31
C GLY A 301 -8.47 -16.88 8.69
N VAL A 302 -7.92 -15.96 7.91
CA VAL A 302 -6.61 -15.34 8.17
C VAL A 302 -6.75 -14.27 9.26
N PRO A 303 -5.88 -14.24 10.28
CA PRO A 303 -5.80 -13.13 11.22
C PRO A 303 -5.45 -11.84 10.46
N ALA A 304 -6.43 -10.95 10.30
CA ALA A 304 -6.25 -9.68 9.61
C ALA A 304 -6.76 -8.50 10.45
N ASP A 305 -5.83 -7.62 10.83
CA ASP A 305 -6.08 -6.37 11.53
C ASP A 305 -6.18 -5.23 10.49
N LEU A 306 -6.94 -4.18 10.79
CA LEU A 306 -7.15 -3.03 9.91
C LEU A 306 -7.06 -1.73 10.71
N ILE A 307 -6.21 -0.80 10.25
CA ILE A 307 -6.14 0.58 10.74
C ILE A 307 -6.65 1.50 9.63
N VAL A 308 -7.65 2.33 9.93
CA VAL A 308 -8.12 3.39 9.04
C VAL A 308 -7.96 4.72 9.76
N PHE A 309 -7.13 5.60 9.19
CA PHE A 309 -6.90 6.95 9.73
C PHE A 309 -7.97 7.93 9.24
N GLU A 310 -8.45 8.79 10.13
CA GLU A 310 -9.32 9.89 9.75
C GLU A 310 -8.56 10.91 8.89
N GLY A 311 -9.20 11.41 7.83
CA GLY A 311 -8.69 12.47 6.95
C GLY A 311 -7.56 12.07 6.00
N LEU A 312 -6.91 10.92 6.23
CA LEU A 312 -5.70 10.52 5.55
C LEU A 312 -5.97 10.05 4.10
N SER A 313 -5.25 10.62 3.15
CA SER A 313 -5.18 10.21 1.73
C SER A 313 -4.13 9.11 1.54
N HIS A 314 -4.05 8.54 0.33
CA HIS A 314 -3.08 7.52 -0.03
C HIS A 314 -1.66 7.81 0.48
N ALA A 315 -1.10 6.87 1.26
CA ALA A 315 0.28 6.84 1.72
C ALA A 315 0.75 8.01 2.61
N GLN A 316 -0.10 8.98 2.98
CA GLN A 316 0.36 10.17 3.72
C GLN A 316 1.03 9.84 5.07
N TYR A 317 0.71 8.70 5.70
CA TYR A 317 1.32 8.24 6.95
C TYR A 317 2.84 8.01 6.86
N HIS A 318 3.45 8.07 5.66
CA HIS A 318 4.90 8.00 5.49
C HIS A 318 5.47 9.14 4.62
N MET A 319 4.73 10.22 4.41
CA MET A 319 5.20 11.38 3.62
C MET A 319 5.90 12.44 4.48
N ALA A 320 5.63 12.45 5.78
CA ALA A 320 6.26 13.35 6.74
C ALA A 320 6.33 12.69 8.13
N LEU A 321 7.25 13.16 8.98
CA LEU A 321 7.25 12.75 10.39
C LEU A 321 6.21 13.57 11.14
N MET A 322 5.04 12.96 11.32
CA MET A 322 3.88 13.52 12.00
C MET A 322 3.32 12.52 13.03
N PRO A 323 2.44 12.94 13.96
CA PRO A 323 1.88 12.05 14.98
C PRO A 323 1.26 10.76 14.42
N GLU A 324 0.55 10.84 13.29
CA GLU A 324 -0.06 9.70 12.60
C GLU A 324 1.00 8.75 12.04
N ALA A 325 2.11 9.26 11.51
CA ALA A 325 3.24 8.46 11.06
C ALA A 325 3.90 7.73 12.22
N THR A 326 4.16 8.44 13.32
CA THR A 326 4.71 7.84 14.55
C THR A 326 3.81 6.74 15.08
N PHE A 327 2.49 6.97 15.14
CA PHE A 327 1.52 5.95 15.52
C PHE A 327 1.57 4.75 14.57
N HIS A 328 1.50 4.98 13.25
CA HIS A 328 1.52 3.92 12.24
C HIS A 328 2.73 3.00 12.40
N PHE A 329 3.95 3.54 12.40
CA PHE A 329 5.17 2.72 12.49
C PHE A 329 5.38 2.10 13.88
N THR A 330 4.85 2.72 14.94
CA THR A 330 4.81 2.09 16.28
C THR A 330 3.88 0.88 16.29
N GLU A 331 2.70 0.98 15.69
CA GLU A 331 1.74 -0.14 15.59
C GLU A 331 2.29 -1.26 14.71
N LEU A 332 2.94 -0.94 13.59
CA LEU A 332 3.65 -1.95 12.78
C LEU A 332 4.74 -2.63 13.61
N GLY A 333 5.53 -1.88 14.37
CA GLY A 333 6.56 -2.44 15.27
C GLY A 333 5.98 -3.41 16.31
N ARG A 334 4.85 -3.05 16.94
CA ARG A 334 4.12 -3.93 17.87
C ARG A 334 3.58 -5.17 17.18
N PHE A 335 3.00 -5.01 16.00
CA PHE A 335 2.44 -6.10 15.21
C PHE A 335 3.53 -7.11 14.80
N PHE A 336 4.65 -6.66 14.26
CA PHE A 336 5.77 -7.54 13.93
C PHE A 336 6.39 -8.15 15.17
N GLY A 337 6.60 -7.39 16.24
CA GLY A 337 7.17 -7.89 17.50
C GLY A 337 6.34 -9.01 18.16
N ARG A 338 5.02 -9.04 17.92
CA ARG A 338 4.11 -10.10 18.39
C ARG A 338 4.15 -11.37 17.51
N ASN A 339 4.41 -11.23 16.21
CA ASN A 339 4.25 -12.33 15.25
C ASN A 339 5.57 -12.97 14.83
N LEU A 340 6.68 -12.22 14.81
CA LEU A 340 8.02 -12.75 14.53
C LEU A 340 8.59 -13.37 15.82
N ARG A 341 9.16 -14.57 15.72
CA ARG A 341 9.62 -15.34 16.90
C ARG A 341 11.13 -15.39 17.01
#